data_AF-I3Z4Y0-F1
#
_entry.id   AF-I3Z4Y0-F1
#
_cell.length_a   1.000
_cell.length_b   1.000
_cell.length_c   1.000
_cell.angle_alpha   90.00
_cell.angle_beta   90.00
_cell.angle_gamma   90.00
#
_symmetry.space_group_name_H-M   'P 1'
#
loop_
_entity.id
_entity.type
_entity.pdbx_description
1 polymer ?
#
loop_
_entity_poly.entity_id
_entity_poly.type
_entity_poly.pdbx_seq_one_letter_code
_entity_poly.pdbx_strand_id
1 'polypeptide(L)' 'MNIKNFVVESIDEMKNKVTWPSHSFLQNSAVLVIVASLIFSLLIGVIDLGFENLMTWFYDLF' A
#
# COMPACT_ATOMS: atom_id res chain seq x y z
N MET A 1 13.69 -20.49 -28.99
CA MET A 1 13.29 -19.08 -28.74
C MET A 1 14.35 -18.44 -27.86
N ASN A 2 14.98 -17.35 -28.31
CA ASN A 2 15.94 -16.61 -27.49
C ASN A 2 15.19 -15.85 -26.39
N ILE A 3 15.64 -15.94 -25.13
CA ILE A 3 15.07 -15.21 -23.97
C ILE A 3 14.95 -13.70 -24.27
N LYS A 4 15.90 -13.15 -25.02
CA LYS A 4 15.90 -11.76 -25.46
C LYS A 4 14.65 -11.40 -26.28
N ASN A 5 14.18 -12.30 -27.16
CA ASN A 5 12.99 -12.06 -27.97
C ASN A 5 11.71 -12.18 -27.13
N PHE A 6 11.65 -13.14 -26.21
CA PHE A 6 10.52 -13.32 -25.30
C PHE A 6 10.27 -12.07 -24.43
N VAL A 7 11.33 -11.47 -23.88
CA VAL A 7 11.22 -10.24 -23.08
C VAL A 7 10.76 -9.05 -23.92
N VAL A 8 11.26 -8.93 -25.16
CA VAL A 8 10.86 -7.85 -26.07
C VAL A 8 9.39 -7.98 -26.47
N GLU A 9 8.93 -9.19 -26.81
CA GLU A 9 7.53 -9.46 -27.14
C GLU A 9 6.61 -9.23 -25.93
N SER A 10 7.05 -9.61 -24.73
CA SER A 10 6.28 -9.38 -23.48
C SER A 10 6.12 -7.88 -23.18
N ILE A 11 7.15 -7.07 -23.42
CA ILE A 11 7.06 -5.61 -23.23
C ILE A 11 6.12 -4.98 -24.26
N ASP A 12 6.18 -5.43 -25.51
CA ASP A 12 5.31 -4.95 -26.58
C ASP A 12 3.83 -5.29 -26.30
N GLU A 13 3.57 -6.51 -25.81
CA GLU A 13 2.24 -6.96 -25.42
C GLU A 13 1.68 -6.16 -24.24
N MET A 14 2.45 -5.98 -23.17
CA MET A 14 1.98 -5.19 -22.02
C MET A 14 1.69 -3.73 -22.40
N LYS A 15 2.40 -3.17 -23.38
CA LYS A 15 2.24 -1.77 -23.76
C LYS A 15 1.09 -1.54 -24.75
N ASN A 16 0.92 -2.43 -25.73
CA ASN A 16 0.02 -2.22 -26.86
C ASN A 16 -1.27 -3.06 -26.80
N LYS A 17 -1.28 -4.17 -26.06
CA LYS A 17 -2.44 -5.08 -25.95
C LYS A 17 -3.19 -4.99 -24.61
N VAL A 18 -2.73 -4.15 -23.68
CA VAL A 18 -3.39 -3.94 -22.40
C VAL A 18 -3.91 -2.52 -22.31
N THR A 19 -5.18 -2.37 -21.92
CA THR A 19 -5.77 -1.08 -21.59
C THR A 19 -5.27 -0.60 -20.24
N TRP A 20 -4.18 0.17 -20.25
CA TRP A 20 -3.72 0.91 -19.08
C TRP A 20 -4.72 2.03 -18.76
N PRO A 21 -5.09 2.21 -17.49
CA PRO A 21 -5.85 3.39 -17.09
C PRO A 21 -5.03 4.66 -17.31
N SER A 22 -5.69 5.80 -17.45
CA SER A 22 -4.99 7.09 -17.57
C SER A 22 -4.12 7.35 -16.34
N HIS A 23 -2.95 7.98 -16.54
CA HIS A 23 -2.03 8.29 -15.43
C HIS A 23 -2.72 9.06 -14.30
N SER A 24 -3.66 9.94 -14.62
CA SER A 24 -4.47 10.69 -13.64
C SER A 24 -5.39 9.79 -12.82
N PHE A 25 -5.95 8.73 -13.41
CA PHE A 25 -6.78 7.76 -12.68
C PHE A 25 -5.96 6.91 -11.72
N LEU A 26 -4.75 6.48 -12.12
CA LEU A 26 -3.82 5.77 -11.23
C LEU A 26 -3.43 6.64 -10.04
N GLN A 27 -3.10 7.92 -10.28
CA GLN A 27 -2.76 8.84 -9.20
C GLN A 27 -3.92 9.05 -8.25
N ASN A 28 -5.14 9.23 -8.76
CA ASN A 28 -6.32 9.38 -7.91
C ASN A 28 -6.56 8.13 -7.03
N SER A 29 -6.36 6.94 -7.60
CA SER A 29 -6.49 5.68 -6.87
C SER A 29 -5.39 5.51 -5.81
N ALA A 30 -4.15 5.90 -6.14
CA ALA A 30 -3.04 5.86 -5.19
C ALA A 30 -3.22 6.86 -4.04
N VAL A 31 -3.68 8.09 -4.34
CA VAL A 31 -3.97 9.12 -3.33
C VAL A 31 -5.07 8.64 -2.38
N LEU A 32 -6.13 8.02 -2.90
CA LEU A 32 -7.19 7.44 -2.07
C LEU A 32 -6.64 6.42 -1.07
N VAL A 33 -5.76 5.52 -1.52
CA VAL A 33 -5.14 4.50 -0.67
C VAL A 33 -4.22 5.11 0.39
N ILE A 34 -3.44 6.13 0.04
CA ILE A 34 -2.56 6.85 0.98
C ILE A 34 -3.37 7.55 2.08
N VAL A 35 -4.50 8.16 1.73
CA VAL A 35 -5.38 8.79 2.72
C VAL A 35 -6.00 7.74 3.64
N ALA A 36 -6.45 6.61 3.08
CA ALA A 36 -6.98 5.51 3.88
C ALA A 36 -5.93 4.92 4.84
N SER A 37 -4.69 4.70 4.38
CA SER A 37 -3.61 4.17 5.22
C SER A 37 -3.21 5.14 6.32
N LEU A 38 -3.24 6.45 6.06
CA LEU A 38 -2.99 7.49 7.07
C LEU A 38 -4.01 7.42 8.21
N ILE A 39 -5.30 7.25 7.88
CA ILE A 39 -6.36 7.12 8.89
C ILE A 39 -6.14 5.85 9.73
N PHE A 40 -5.86 4.70 9.10
CA PHE A 40 -5.58 3.46 9.83
C PHE A 40 -4.34 3.56 10.71
N SER A 41 -3.28 4.20 10.22
CA SER A 41 -2.06 4.42 11.01
C SER A 41 -2.33 5.23 12.28
N LEU A 42 -3.19 6.26 12.20
CA LEU A 42 -3.54 7.08 13.34
C LEU A 42 -4.38 6.27 14.36
N LEU A 43 -5.31 5.46 13.85
CA LEU A 43 -6.16 4.61 14.66
C LEU A 43 -5.36 3.55 15.43
N ILE A 44 -4.44 2.86 14.74
CA ILE A 44 -3.52 1.90 15.35
C ILE A 44 -2.63 2.60 16.37
N GLY A 45 -2.09 3.79 16.06
CA GLY A 45 -1.27 4.55 17.00
C GLY A 45 -2.00 4.91 18.30
N VAL A 46 -3.30 5.21 18.25
CA VAL A 46 -4.11 5.43 19.46
C VAL A 46 -4.28 4.15 20.27
N ILE A 47 -4.51 3.02 19.59
CA ILE A 47 -4.64 1.71 20.25
C ILE A 47 -3.32 1.33 20.92
N ASP A 48 -2.20 1.48 20.23
CA ASP A 48 -0.87 1.14 20.74
C ASP A 48 -0.53 1.96 22.00
N LEU A 49 -0.75 3.29 21.96
CA LEU A 49 -0.55 4.16 23.12
C LEU A 49 -1.49 3.84 24.28
N GLY A 50 -2.75 3.50 23.98
CA GLY A 50 -3.71 3.09 24.98
C GLY A 50 -3.31 1.80 25.67
N PHE A 51 -2.88 0.79 24.90
CA PHE A 51 -2.44 -0.49 25.42
C PHE A 51 -1.12 -0.38 26.21
N GLU A 52 -0.14 0.40 25.72
CA GLU A 52 1.11 0.64 26.45
C GLU A 52 0.83 1.24 27.83
N ASN A 53 0.03 2.31 27.88
CA ASN A 53 -0.30 2.97 29.14
C ASN A 53 -1.10 2.07 30.11
N LEU A 54 -2.06 1.29 29.59
CA LEU A 54 -2.80 0.32 30.40
C LEU A 54 -1.90 -0.79 30.95
N MET A 55 -0.98 -1.28 30.13
CA MET A 55 -0.08 -2.36 30.50
C MET A 55 0.95 -1.89 31.53
N THR A 56 1.53 -0.70 31.37
CA THR A 56 2.41 -0.08 32.37
C THR A 56 1.68 0.10 33.69
N TRP A 57 0.45 0.62 33.67
CA TRP A 57 -0.34 0.77 34.89
C TRP A 57 -0.64 -0.58 35.57
N PHE A 58 -0.96 -1.61 34.78
CA PHE A 58 -1.19 -2.95 35.31
C PHE A 58 0.07 -3.57 35.92
N TYR A 59 1.24 -3.39 35.29
CA TYR A 59 2.51 -3.86 35.83
C TYR A 59 2.94 -3.09 37.09
N ASP A 60 2.68 -1.79 37.18
CA ASP A 60 3.00 -1.01 38.38
C ASP A 60 2.10 -1.36 39.59
N LEU A 61 0.95 -2.00 39.35
CA LEU A 61 0.03 -2.47 40.39
C LEU A 61 0.42 -3.81 41.03
N PHE A 62 1.29 -4.60 40.40
CA PHE A 62 1.73 -5.92 40.85
C PHE A 62 3.22 -5.94 41.23
#